data_AF-A0A1C4UD29-F1
#
_entry.id   AF-A0A1C4UD29-F1
#
_cell.length_a   1.000
_cell.length_b   1.000
_cell.length_c   1.000
_cell.angle_alpha   90.00
_cell.angle_beta   90.00
_cell.angle_gamma   90.00
#
_symmetry.space_group_name_H-M   'P 1'
#
loop_
_entity.id
_entity.type
_entity.pdbx_description
1 polymer ?
#
loop_
_entity_poly.entity_id
_entity_poly.type
_entity_poly.pdbx_seq_one_letter_code
_entity_poly.pdbx_strand_id
1 'polypeptide(L)'
;MKGLARVLADLRADVTYPGDPGAIIKRRARPACPVNSPGAKDLDWIPVVSQRGWLILTRDGQIRAHRRELAAVRDNNARMVALSTEHARGTFEQLEIVMCQ
;
A
#
# COMPACT_ATOMS: atom_id res chain seq x y z
N MET A 1 15.41 9.74 0.58
CA MET A 1 14.75 9.35 -0.69
C MET A 1 13.29 8.98 -0.39
N LYS A 2 12.31 9.40 -1.21
CA LYS A 2 10.91 8.99 -1.02
C LYS A 2 10.76 7.50 -1.39
N GLY A 3 9.97 6.76 -0.61
CA GLY A 3 9.53 5.40 -0.99
C GLY A 3 8.44 5.44 -2.06
N LEU A 4 8.21 4.31 -2.73
CA LEU A 4 7.24 4.17 -3.85
C LEU A 4 5.87 4.78 -3.55
N ALA A 5 5.29 4.46 -2.40
CA ALA A 5 3.94 4.92 -2.06
C ALA A 5 3.83 6.46 -2.00
N ARG A 6 4.87 7.15 -1.54
CA ARG A 6 4.92 8.63 -1.54
C ARG A 6 5.06 9.17 -2.96
N VAL A 7 5.88 8.55 -3.80
CA VAL A 7 6.02 8.93 -5.21
C VAL A 7 4.68 8.79 -5.96
N LEU A 8 3.99 7.67 -5.76
CA LEU A 8 2.68 7.45 -6.37
C LEU A 8 1.64 8.46 -5.82
N ALA A 9 1.60 8.68 -4.51
CA ALA A 9 0.67 9.63 -3.89
C ALA A 9 0.91 11.08 -4.33
N ASP A 10 2.13 11.48 -4.68
CA ASP A 10 2.38 12.81 -5.25
C ASP A 10 1.77 12.98 -6.66
N LEU A 11 1.52 11.87 -7.37
CA LEU A 11 1.06 11.86 -8.76
C LEU A 11 -0.40 11.44 -8.94
N ARG A 12 -0.94 10.69 -7.97
CA ARG A 12 -2.23 9.98 -8.05
C ARG A 12 -3.09 10.25 -6.81
N ALA A 13 -4.29 10.78 -7.02
CA ALA A 13 -5.26 11.02 -5.94
C ALA A 13 -5.89 9.72 -5.38
N ASP A 14 -5.76 8.60 -6.09
CA ASP A 14 -6.30 7.29 -5.71
C ASP A 14 -5.28 6.41 -4.96
N VAL A 15 -4.09 6.94 -4.65
CA VAL A 15 -3.05 6.24 -3.90
C VAL A 15 -2.76 6.96 -2.59
N THR A 16 -2.73 6.22 -1.49
CA THR A 16 -2.38 6.71 -0.16
C THR A 16 -1.35 5.79 0.52
N TYR A 17 -0.85 6.18 1.69
CA TYR A 17 0.08 5.40 2.50
C TYR A 17 -0.17 5.67 3.99
N PRO A 18 0.27 4.78 4.91
CA PRO A 18 0.13 5.04 6.34
C PRO A 18 0.73 6.38 6.77
N GLY A 19 -0.08 7.23 7.40
CA GLY A 19 0.27 8.59 7.80
C GLY A 19 0.20 9.66 6.70
N ASP A 20 -0.34 9.35 5.53
CA ASP A 20 -0.60 10.35 4.48
C ASP A 20 -1.68 11.36 4.94
N PRO A 21 -1.37 12.68 5.00
CA PRO A 21 -2.33 13.69 5.43
C PRO A 21 -3.42 13.98 4.38
N GLY A 22 -3.31 13.40 3.19
CA GLY A 22 -4.16 13.73 2.05
C GLY A 22 -3.60 14.89 1.24
N ALA A 23 -4.18 15.11 0.07
CA ALA A 23 -3.76 16.16 -0.86
C ALA A 23 -4.83 16.42 -1.94
N ILE A 24 -4.76 17.55 -2.61
CA ILE A 24 -5.48 17.77 -3.87
C ILE A 24 -4.50 17.55 -5.02
N ILE A 25 -4.70 16.49 -5.80
CA ILE A 25 -3.88 16.14 -6.96
C ILE A 25 -4.71 16.32 -8.22
N LYS A 26 -4.29 17.23 -9.12
CA LYS A 26 -4.98 17.49 -10.40
C LYS A 26 -6.50 17.66 -10.25
N ARG A 27 -6.92 18.53 -9.30
CA ARG A 27 -8.32 18.82 -8.93
C ARG A 27 -9.10 17.65 -8.32
N ARG A 28 -8.47 16.52 -8.01
CA ARG A 28 -9.09 15.40 -7.27
C ARG A 28 -8.59 15.42 -5.83
N ALA A 29 -9.52 15.41 -4.88
CA ALA A 29 -9.20 15.35 -3.47
C ALA A 29 -8.90 13.89 -3.06
N ARG A 30 -7.77 13.70 -2.39
CA ARG A 30 -7.46 12.52 -1.60
C ARG A 30 -7.57 12.87 -0.12
N PRO A 31 -8.47 12.25 0.66
CA PRO A 31 -8.55 12.49 2.10
C PRO A 31 -7.32 11.92 2.82
N ALA A 32 -7.13 12.29 4.08
CA ALA A 32 -6.12 11.67 4.93
C ALA A 32 -6.31 10.14 5.01
N CYS A 33 -5.20 9.41 5.08
CA CYS A 33 -5.21 7.97 5.23
C CYS A 33 -5.85 7.59 6.58
N PRO A 34 -6.79 6.63 6.62
CA PRO A 34 -7.37 6.14 7.86
C PRO A 34 -6.35 5.41 8.75
N VAL A 35 -5.25 4.94 8.17
CA VAL A 35 -4.11 4.38 8.90
C VAL A 35 -3.16 5.53 9.20
N ASN A 36 -3.26 6.11 10.40
CA ASN A 36 -2.58 7.35 10.76
C ASN A 36 -1.11 7.18 11.19
N SER A 37 -0.66 5.95 11.44
CA SER A 37 0.69 5.65 11.91
C SER A 37 1.45 4.77 10.92
N PRO A 38 2.67 5.16 10.51
CA PRO A 38 3.58 4.31 9.75
C PRO A 38 3.96 3.00 10.46
N GLY A 39 3.79 2.92 11.78
CA GLY A 39 4.06 1.73 12.59
C GLY A 39 2.82 0.93 12.97
N ALA A 40 1.67 1.17 12.32
CA ALA A 40 0.46 0.37 12.55
C ALA A 40 0.74 -1.10 12.21
N LYS A 41 0.27 -2.02 13.07
CA LYS A 41 0.47 -3.46 12.84
C LYS A 41 -0.50 -3.96 11.79
N ASP A 42 -0.11 -4.99 11.06
CA ASP A 42 -0.89 -5.60 9.99
C ASP A 42 -2.29 -6.04 10.42
N LEU A 43 -2.41 -6.59 11.63
CA LEU A 43 -3.70 -6.97 12.22
C LEU A 43 -4.64 -5.78 12.47
N ASP A 44 -4.09 -4.57 12.63
CA ASP A 44 -4.87 -3.36 12.91
C ASP A 44 -5.32 -2.68 11.61
N TRP A 45 -4.45 -2.63 10.59
CA TRP A 45 -4.74 -1.86 9.37
C TRP A 45 -5.32 -2.67 8.21
N ILE A 46 -5.03 -3.99 8.09
CA ILE A 46 -5.57 -4.84 7.02
C ILE A 46 -7.11 -4.84 7.01
N PRO A 47 -7.81 -5.02 8.15
CA PRO A 47 -9.27 -4.97 8.17
C PRO A 47 -9.82 -3.63 7.67
N VAL A 48 -9.20 -2.53 8.10
CA VAL A 48 -9.63 -1.15 7.75
C VAL A 48 -9.56 -0.91 6.25
N VAL A 49 -8.45 -1.29 5.60
CA VAL A 49 -8.30 -1.07 4.16
C VAL A 49 -9.13 -2.07 3.35
N SER A 50 -9.37 -3.27 3.86
CA SER A 50 -10.16 -4.30 3.20
C SER A 50 -11.66 -3.96 3.18
N GLN A 51 -12.20 -3.48 4.30
CA GLN A 51 -13.59 -2.99 4.39
C GLN A 51 -13.87 -1.82 3.43
N ARG A 52 -12.84 -1.03 3.13
CA ARG A 52 -12.90 0.07 2.14
C ARG A 52 -12.74 -0.42 0.71
N GLY A 53 -12.53 -1.72 0.50
CA GLY A 53 -12.27 -2.31 -0.81
C GLY A 53 -10.97 -1.82 -1.42
N TRP A 54 -9.94 -1.52 -0.64
CA TRP A 54 -8.66 -1.04 -1.19
C TRP A 54 -7.79 -2.18 -1.72
N LEU A 55 -6.85 -1.85 -2.59
CA LEU A 55 -5.80 -2.75 -3.07
C LEU A 55 -4.51 -2.43 -2.30
N ILE A 56 -3.97 -3.44 -1.62
CA ILE A 56 -2.70 -3.35 -0.90
C ILE A 56 -1.57 -3.59 -1.89
N LEU A 57 -0.63 -2.66 -1.97
CA LEU A 57 0.64 -2.83 -2.68
C LEU A 57 1.76 -2.96 -1.66
N THR A 58 2.47 -4.09 -1.66
CA THR A 58 3.54 -4.36 -0.69
C THR A 58 4.80 -4.91 -1.35
N ARG A 59 5.94 -4.65 -0.74
CA ARG A 59 7.24 -5.29 -1.04
C ARG A 59 7.57 -6.40 -0.05
N ASP A 60 6.79 -6.54 1.01
CA ASP A 60 7.11 -7.49 2.06
C ASP A 60 6.87 -8.92 1.56
N GLY A 61 7.97 -9.63 1.31
CA GLY A 61 7.94 -11.04 0.95
C GLY A 61 7.56 -11.95 2.12
N GLN A 62 7.68 -11.48 3.37
CA GLN A 62 7.32 -12.21 4.58
C GLN A 62 5.81 -12.21 4.85
N ILE A 63 5.04 -11.35 4.18
CA ILE A 63 3.57 -11.36 4.29
C ILE A 63 2.94 -12.67 3.81
N ARG A 64 3.66 -13.39 2.93
CA ARG A 64 3.30 -14.75 2.50
C ARG A 64 3.69 -15.84 3.52
N ALA A 65 4.64 -15.56 4.42
CA ALA A 65 5.20 -16.51 5.38
C ALA A 65 4.49 -16.48 6.73
N HIS A 66 3.96 -15.34 7.17
CA HIS A 66 3.19 -15.27 8.41
C HIS A 66 1.77 -15.77 8.22
N ARG A 67 1.48 -16.98 8.73
CA ARG A 67 0.12 -17.55 8.74
C ARG A 67 -0.95 -16.60 9.30
N ARG A 68 -0.59 -15.72 10.23
CA ARG A 68 -1.50 -14.74 10.84
C ARG A 68 -1.88 -13.60 9.88
N GLU A 69 -0.93 -13.12 9.08
CA GLU A 69 -1.18 -12.09 8.06
C GLU A 69 -1.98 -12.67 6.89
N LEU A 70 -1.65 -13.90 6.47
CA LEU A 70 -2.43 -14.61 5.45
C LEU A 70 -3.86 -14.90 5.90
N ALA A 71 -4.06 -15.24 7.19
CA ALA A 71 -5.39 -15.37 7.79
C ALA A 71 -6.13 -14.02 7.79
N ALA A 72 -5.50 -12.94 8.25
CA ALA A 72 -6.11 -11.61 8.21
C ALA A 72 -6.51 -11.17 6.79
N VAL A 73 -5.67 -11.46 5.79
CA VAL A 73 -5.97 -11.21 4.37
C VAL A 73 -7.19 -12.02 3.92
N ARG A 74 -7.25 -13.32 4.25
CA ARG A 74 -8.36 -14.20 3.86
C ARG A 74 -9.65 -13.84 4.58
N ASP A 75 -9.59 -13.67 5.90
CA ASP A 75 -10.74 -13.41 6.78
C ASP A 75 -11.39 -12.05 6.48
N ASN A 76 -10.62 -11.09 5.97
CA ASN A 76 -11.12 -9.77 5.57
C ASN A 76 -11.31 -9.61 4.05
N ASN A 77 -11.11 -10.67 3.26
CA ASN A 77 -11.15 -10.63 1.79
C ASN A 77 -10.28 -9.51 1.19
N ALA A 78 -9.10 -9.31 1.77
CA ALA A 78 -8.17 -8.25 1.39
C ALA A 78 -7.62 -8.50 -0.02
N ARG A 79 -7.56 -7.45 -0.84
CA ARG A 79 -6.93 -7.49 -2.17
C ARG A 79 -5.49 -7.03 -2.04
N MET A 80 -4.53 -7.85 -2.49
CA MET A 80 -3.11 -7.56 -2.32
C MET A 80 -2.28 -7.95 -3.55
N VAL A 81 -1.33 -7.09 -3.91
CA VAL A 81 -0.27 -7.34 -4.89
C VAL A 81 1.08 -7.17 -4.19
N ALA A 82 1.89 -8.23 -4.24
CA ALA A 82 3.25 -8.24 -3.72
C ALA A 82 4.25 -8.06 -4.86
N LEU A 83 5.09 -7.02 -4.76
CA LEU A 83 6.20 -6.76 -5.67
C LEU A 83 7.38 -7.67 -5.28
N SER A 84 7.41 -8.88 -5.84
CA SER A 84 8.31 -9.97 -5.40
C SER A 84 9.56 -10.16 -6.28
N THR A 85 9.81 -9.30 -7.27
CA THR A 85 11.00 -9.45 -8.13
C THR A 85 12.26 -9.03 -7.39
N GLU A 86 13.32 -9.84 -7.50
CA GLU A 86 14.61 -9.60 -6.84
C GLU A 86 15.24 -8.24 -7.22
N HIS A 87 14.88 -7.72 -8.39
CA HIS A 87 15.35 -6.46 -8.94
C HIS A 87 14.55 -5.22 -8.46
N ALA A 88 13.41 -5.39 -7.77
CA ALA A 88 12.60 -4.27 -7.26
C ALA A 88 13.16 -3.64 -5.96
N ARG A 89 14.48 -3.48 -5.87
CA ARG A 89 15.14 -3.06 -4.61
C ARG A 89 14.99 -1.55 -4.36
N GLY A 90 15.04 -0.74 -5.42
CA GLY A 90 14.87 0.71 -5.33
C GLY A 90 13.48 1.21 -5.70
N THR A 91 13.24 2.49 -5.45
CA THR A 91 11.95 3.15 -5.71
C THR A 91 11.64 3.22 -7.21
N PHE A 92 12.65 3.38 -8.06
CA PHE A 92 12.45 3.51 -9.51
C PHE A 92 12.09 2.17 -10.16
N GLU A 93 12.74 1.09 -9.75
CA GLU A 93 12.45 -0.26 -10.24
C GLU A 93 11.06 -0.71 -9.78
N GLN A 94 10.67 -0.35 -8.54
CA GLN A 94 9.30 -0.55 -8.07
C GLN A 94 8.29 0.26 -8.88
N LEU A 95 8.61 1.51 -9.22
CA LEU A 95 7.74 2.37 -10.01
C LEU A 95 7.54 1.80 -11.42
N GLU A 96 8.61 1.32 -12.05
CA GLU A 96 8.54 0.66 -13.37
C GLU A 96 7.58 -0.52 -13.35
N ILE A 97 7.66 -1.41 -12.35
CA ILE A 97 6.74 -2.55 -12.22
C ILE A 97 5.29 -2.09 -12.09
N VAL A 98 5.03 -1.02 -11.33
CA VAL A 98 3.66 -0.51 -11.16
C VAL A 98 3.12 0.15 -12.44
N MET A 99 3.99 0.74 -13.25
CA MET A 99 3.58 1.55 -14.41
C MET A 99 3.57 0.76 -15.72
N CYS A 100 4.31 -0.34 -15.81
CA CYS A 100 4.60 -1.04 -17.07
C CYS A 100 4.06 -2.48 -17.14
N GLN A 101 3.22 -2.91 -16.20
CA GLN A 101 2.56 -4.24 -16.20
C GLN A 101 1.10 -4.16 -16.63
#